data_AF-A0A914G928-F1
#
_entry.id   AF-A0A914G928-F1
#
_cell.length_a   1.000
_cell.length_b   1.000
_cell.length_c   1.000
_cell.angle_alpha   90.00
_cell.angle_beta   90.00
_cell.angle_gamma   90.00
#
_symmetry.space_group_name_H-M   'P 1'
#
loop_
_entity.id
_entity.type
_entity.pdbx_description
1 polymer ?
#
loop_
_entity_poly.entity_id
_entity_poly.type
_entity_poly.pdbx_seq_one_letter_code
_entity_poly.pdbx_strand_id
1 'polypeptide(L)'
;ADLARFLVHTADGKIRREAETFIFDFYRDCLIKEFGGDSSKVPYTAENLKQAYYFSFALQAFITLQLVPIFFAAVKHKYESESEQAAVYESGIQKALDAYQDLDKLSNGDLKNVFEKYGL
;
A
#
# COMPACT_ATOMS: atom_id res chain seq x y z
N ALA A 1 4.40 8.05 0.66
CA ALA A 1 4.71 7.26 -0.54
C ALA A 1 5.35 5.91 -0.20
N ASP A 2 6.52 5.87 0.45
CA ASP A 2 7.25 4.60 0.64
C ASP A 2 6.54 3.60 1.55
N LEU A 3 5.89 4.06 2.64
CA LEU A 3 5.08 3.20 3.49
C LEU A 3 3.96 2.49 2.70
N ALA A 4 3.27 3.23 1.84
CA ALA A 4 2.21 2.68 0.99
C ALA A 4 2.77 1.66 -0.01
N ARG A 5 3.90 1.98 -0.66
CA ARG A 5 4.57 1.05 -1.58
C ARG A 5 4.98 -0.25 -0.87
N PHE A 6 5.57 -0.13 0.31
CA PHE A 6 5.98 -1.27 1.12
C PHE A 6 4.78 -2.16 1.43
N LEU A 7 3.71 -1.61 2.01
CA LEU A 7 2.53 -2.38 2.41
C LEU A 7 1.74 -2.98 1.24
N VAL A 8 1.76 -2.35 0.06
CA VAL A 8 1.15 -2.92 -1.16
C VAL A 8 1.87 -4.19 -1.62
N HIS A 9 3.20 -4.26 -1.45
CA HIS A 9 3.99 -5.37 -1.97
C HIS A 9 4.25 -6.49 -0.96
N THR A 10 4.30 -6.17 0.34
CA THR A 10 4.74 -7.10 1.39
C THR A 10 3.63 -7.67 2.25
N ALA A 11 2.49 -6.99 2.34
CA ALA A 11 1.34 -7.45 3.13
C ALA A 11 0.15 -7.81 2.23
N ASP A 12 -0.56 -8.87 2.59
CA ASP A 12 -1.89 -9.14 2.03
C ASP A 12 -2.88 -8.04 2.45
N GLY A 13 -3.97 -7.93 1.71
CA GLY A 13 -4.97 -6.88 1.97
C GLY A 13 -5.62 -6.98 3.34
N LYS A 14 -5.78 -8.19 3.89
CA LYS A 14 -6.41 -8.37 5.20
C LYS A 14 -5.49 -7.86 6.31
N ILE A 15 -4.25 -8.34 6.35
CA ILE A 15 -3.26 -7.92 7.36
C ILE A 15 -3.05 -6.41 7.31
N ARG A 16 -2.92 -5.83 6.11
CA ARG A 16 -2.74 -4.38 5.96
C ARG A 16 -3.86 -3.58 6.61
N ARG A 17 -5.12 -3.96 6.41
CA ARG A 17 -6.28 -3.28 6.99
C ARG A 17 -6.38 -3.47 8.50
N GLU A 18 -6.06 -4.66 9.00
CA GLU A 18 -6.08 -4.96 10.44
C GLU A 18 -4.95 -4.25 11.20
N ALA A 19 -3.77 -4.13 10.59
CA ALA A 19 -2.59 -3.53 11.21
C ALA A 19 -2.45 -2.02 10.92
N GLU A 20 -3.36 -1.42 10.15
CA GLU A 20 -3.20 -0.06 9.61
C GLU A 20 -2.92 0.98 10.70
N THR A 21 -3.78 1.04 11.72
CA THR A 21 -3.64 1.99 12.84
C THR A 21 -2.32 1.78 13.56
N PHE A 22 -1.99 0.53 13.89
CA PHE A 22 -0.73 0.20 14.56
C PHE A 22 0.48 0.65 13.75
N ILE A 23 0.47 0.47 12.43
CA ILE A 23 1.59 0.85 11.57
C ILE A 23 1.77 2.36 11.51
N PHE A 24 0.68 3.14 11.45
CA PHE A 24 0.78 4.60 11.44
C PHE A 24 1.25 5.16 12.77
N ASP A 25 0.73 4.63 13.87
CA ASP A 25 1.18 5.02 15.21
C ASP A 25 2.65 4.68 15.39
N PHE A 26 3.06 3.47 15.04
CA PHE A 26 4.46 3.05 15.09
C PHE A 26 5.37 3.92 14.22
N TYR A 27 4.97 4.20 12.98
CA TYR A 27 5.75 5.06 12.08
C TYR A 27 5.91 6.48 12.63
N ARG A 28 4.83 7.04 13.18
CA ARG A 28 4.85 8.36 13.81
C ARG A 28 5.74 8.39 15.06
N ASP A 29 5.62 7.38 15.92
CA ASP A 29 6.42 7.26 17.15
C ASP A 29 7.91 7.11 16.84
N CYS A 30 8.26 6.33 15.82
CA CYS A 30 9.62 6.26 15.30
C CYS A 30 10.14 7.64 14.90
N LEU A 31 9.35 8.43 14.17
CA LEU A 31 9.79 9.76 13.75
C LEU A 31 9.90 10.74 14.92
N ILE A 32 8.96 10.71 15.87
CA ILE A 32 9.07 11.51 17.10
C ILE A 32 10.37 11.17 17.84
N LYS A 33 10.71 9.88 17.93
CA LYS A 33 11.96 9.42 18.55
C LYS A 33 13.19 9.95 17.81
N GLU A 34 13.21 9.91 16.49
CA GLU A 34 14.30 10.49 15.68
C GLU A 34 14.45 12.01 15.87
N PHE A 35 13.35 12.71 16.18
CA PHE A 35 13.37 14.13 16.57
C PHE A 35 13.70 14.40 18.05
N GLY A 36 14.23 13.39 18.76
CA GLY A 36 14.63 13.50 20.16
C GLY A 36 13.46 13.42 21.15
N GLY A 37 12.35 12.81 20.74
CA GLY A 37 11.13 12.69 21.56
C GLY A 37 10.21 13.91 21.49
N ASP A 38 10.58 14.93 20.71
CA ASP A 38 9.79 16.17 20.59
C ASP A 38 8.77 16.06 19.46
N SER A 39 7.51 15.81 19.83
CA SER A 39 6.42 15.69 18.88
C SER A 39 6.11 16.98 18.11
N SER A 40 6.52 18.15 18.62
CA SER A 40 6.28 19.44 17.93
C SER A 40 7.14 19.61 16.68
N LYS A 41 8.23 18.84 16.57
CA LYS A 41 9.13 18.84 15.40
C LYS A 41 8.62 18.00 14.24
N VAL A 42 7.59 17.18 14.45
CA VAL A 42 6.94 16.42 13.38
C VAL A 42 5.94 17.35 12.68
N PRO A 43 6.18 17.78 11.43
CA PRO A 43 5.43 18.87 10.81
C PRO A 43 4.07 18.44 10.24
N TYR A 44 3.48 17.36 10.75
CA TYR A 44 2.23 16.82 10.27
C TYR A 44 1.48 16.09 11.39
N THR A 45 0.16 16.06 11.27
CA THR A 45 -0.70 15.31 12.19
C THR A 45 -0.84 13.84 11.76
N ALA A 46 -1.29 12.98 12.67
CA ALA A 46 -1.63 11.59 12.33
C ALA A 46 -2.69 11.52 11.21
N GLU A 47 -3.63 12.46 11.19
CA GLU A 47 -4.64 12.58 10.14
C GLU A 47 -4.03 12.95 8.77
N ASN A 48 -3.05 13.86 8.75
CA ASN A 48 -2.33 14.18 7.51
C ASN A 48 -1.53 12.97 7.00
N LEU A 49 -0.92 12.21 7.89
CA LEU A 49 -0.20 10.98 7.54
C LEU A 49 -1.16 9.95 6.92
N LYS A 50 -2.32 9.73 7.53
CA LYS A 50 -3.35 8.81 7.05
C LYS A 50 -3.89 9.20 5.67
N GLN A 51 -4.21 10.48 5.47
CA GLN A 51 -4.67 10.99 4.17
C GLN A 51 -3.59 10.84 3.09
N ALA A 52 -2.35 11.22 3.40
CA ALA A 52 -1.24 11.07 2.47
C ALA A 52 -0.94 9.59 2.15
N TYR A 53 -1.13 8.70 3.12
CA TYR A 53 -1.03 7.26 2.93
C TYR A 53 -2.10 6.75 1.96
N TYR A 54 -3.38 7.06 2.16
CA TYR A 54 -4.44 6.55 1.27
C TYR A 54 -4.28 7.01 -0.16
N PHE A 55 -3.94 8.29 -0.37
CA PHE A 55 -3.62 8.79 -1.71
C PHE A 55 -2.44 8.03 -2.31
N SER A 56 -1.34 7.90 -1.56
CA SER A 56 -0.16 7.15 -2.01
C SER A 56 -0.50 5.69 -2.31
N PHE A 57 -1.33 5.06 -1.48
CA PHE A 57 -1.74 3.68 -1.60
C PHE A 57 -2.55 3.48 -2.87
N ALA A 58 -3.55 4.31 -3.13
CA ALA A 58 -4.34 4.24 -4.34
C ALA A 58 -3.45 4.34 -5.60
N LEU A 59 -2.51 5.28 -5.60
CA LEU A 59 -1.56 5.43 -6.70
C LEU A 59 -0.64 4.19 -6.84
N GLN A 60 -0.09 3.66 -5.73
CA GLN A 60 0.79 2.48 -5.78
C GLN A 60 0.02 1.21 -6.17
N ALA A 61 -1.22 1.05 -5.71
CA ALA A 61 -2.12 -0.04 -6.10
C ALA A 61 -2.38 0.00 -7.61
N PHE A 62 -2.74 1.18 -8.14
CA PHE A 62 -2.93 1.38 -9.57
C PHE A 62 -1.65 1.05 -10.38
N ILE A 63 -0.49 1.55 -9.95
CA ILE A 63 0.80 1.24 -10.58
C ILE A 63 1.08 -0.27 -10.54
N THR A 64 0.83 -0.92 -9.41
CA THR A 64 1.08 -2.36 -9.22
C THR A 64 0.26 -3.19 -10.20
N LEU A 65 -1.00 -2.82 -10.43
CA LEU A 65 -1.86 -3.47 -11.42
C LEU A 65 -1.29 -3.39 -12.84
N GLN A 66 -0.65 -2.28 -13.21
CA GLN A 66 0.01 -2.13 -14.51
C GLN A 66 1.27 -3.01 -14.65
N LEU A 67 1.90 -3.41 -13.53
CA LEU A 67 3.09 -4.27 -13.53
C LEU A 67 2.75 -5.76 -13.57
N VAL A 68 1.48 -6.13 -13.37
CA VAL A 68 1.02 -7.53 -13.37
C VAL A 68 1.47 -8.32 -14.63
N PRO A 69 1.34 -7.80 -15.87
CA PRO A 69 1.82 -8.49 -17.06
C PRO A 69 3.33 -8.75 -17.06
N ILE A 70 4.11 -7.82 -16.50
CA ILE A 70 5.57 -7.93 -16.40
C ILE A 70 5.95 -9.02 -15.40
N PHE A 71 5.27 -9.06 -14.25
CA PHE A 71 5.46 -10.14 -13.28
C PHE A 71 5.14 -11.51 -13.90
N PHE A 72 4.06 -11.62 -14.67
CA PHE A 72 3.71 -12.88 -15.35
C PHE A 72 4.72 -13.28 -16.42
N ALA A 73 5.27 -12.33 -17.17
CA ALA A 73 6.31 -12.61 -18.16
C ALA A 73 7.61 -13.09 -17.50
N ALA A 74 7.99 -12.50 -16.35
CA ALA A 74 9.23 -12.84 -15.64
C ALA A 74 9.17 -14.23 -14.97
N VAL A 75 8.00 -14.63 -14.47
CA VAL A 75 7.77 -15.92 -13.81
C VAL A 75 7.94 -17.09 -14.79
N LYS A 76 7.65 -16.89 -16.09
CA LYS A 76 7.76 -17.92 -17.14
C LYS A 76 9.19 -18.40 -17.42
N HIS A 77 10.20 -17.63 -17.00
CA HIS A 77 11.59 -17.88 -17.38
C HIS A 77 12.53 -18.17 -16.20
N LYS A 78 12.02 -18.19 -14.96
CA LYS A 78 12.87 -18.15 -13.76
C LYS A 78 12.77 -19.36 -12.83
N TYR A 79 11.68 -20.13 -12.89
CA TYR A 79 11.47 -21.27 -11.99
C TYR A 79 11.67 -22.59 -12.73
N GLU A 80 12.39 -23.51 -12.09
CA GLU A 80 12.71 -24.84 -12.66
C GLU A 80 11.54 -25.82 -12.52
N SER A 81 10.64 -25.59 -11.55
CA SER A 81 9.45 -26.42 -11.32
C SER A 81 8.14 -25.69 -11.64
N GLU A 82 7.20 -26.41 -12.24
CA GLU A 82 5.85 -25.91 -12.52
C GLU A 82 5.08 -25.50 -11.24
N SER A 83 5.35 -26.17 -10.11
CA SER A 83 4.71 -25.87 -8.83
C SER A 83 5.14 -24.52 -8.24
N GLU A 84 6.43 -24.17 -8.33
CA GLU A 84 6.91 -22.87 -7.85
C GLU A 84 6.40 -21.73 -8.74
N GLN A 85 6.37 -21.98 -10.04
CA GLN A 85 5.81 -21.05 -11.01
C GLN A 85 4.33 -20.75 -10.72
N ALA A 86 3.54 -21.79 -10.44
CA ALA A 86 2.12 -21.67 -10.08
C ALA A 86 1.92 -20.90 -8.76
N ALA A 87 2.70 -21.19 -7.73
CA ALA A 87 2.58 -20.50 -6.43
C ALA A 87 2.87 -18.99 -6.53
N VAL A 88 3.89 -18.61 -7.30
CA VAL A 88 4.22 -17.18 -7.52
C VAL A 88 3.17 -16.49 -8.38
N TYR A 89 2.63 -17.20 -9.38
CA TYR A 89 1.55 -16.72 -10.22
C TYR A 89 0.28 -16.43 -9.39
N GLU A 90 -0.14 -17.38 -8.56
CA GLU A 90 -1.29 -17.24 -7.66
C GLU A 90 -1.10 -16.10 -6.66
N SER A 91 0.09 -15.97 -6.06
CA SER A 91 0.39 -14.86 -5.15
C SER A 91 0.32 -13.50 -5.85
N GLY A 92 0.79 -13.39 -7.09
CA GLY A 92 0.70 -12.17 -7.90
C GLY A 92 -0.75 -11.78 -8.20
N ILE A 93 -1.60 -12.74 -8.59
CA ILE A 93 -3.03 -12.53 -8.81
C ILE A 93 -3.71 -12.07 -7.53
N GLN A 94 -3.46 -12.74 -6.41
CA GLN A 94 -4.11 -12.40 -5.15
C GLN A 94 -3.75 -10.97 -4.71
N LYS A 95 -2.49 -10.56 -4.86
CA LYS A 95 -2.07 -9.17 -4.58
C LYS A 95 -2.77 -8.16 -5.48
N ALA A 96 -2.96 -8.47 -6.76
CA ALA A 96 -3.70 -7.62 -7.68
C ALA A 96 -5.19 -7.51 -7.29
N LEU A 97 -5.82 -8.62 -6.91
CA LEU A 97 -7.22 -8.64 -6.44
C LEU A 97 -7.39 -7.83 -5.15
N ASP A 98 -6.48 -8.01 -4.19
CA ASP A 98 -6.49 -7.25 -2.93
C ASP A 98 -6.33 -5.74 -3.19
N ALA A 99 -5.43 -5.37 -4.12
CA ALA A 99 -5.24 -3.99 -4.54
C ALA A 99 -6.50 -3.41 -5.19
N TYR A 100 -7.19 -4.17 -6.04
CA TYR A 100 -8.48 -3.77 -6.64
C TYR A 100 -9.57 -3.57 -5.58
N GLN A 101 -9.71 -4.50 -4.62
CA GLN A 101 -10.71 -4.39 -3.56
C GLN A 101 -10.48 -3.17 -2.67
N ASP A 102 -9.22 -2.85 -2.36
CA ASP A 102 -8.91 -1.65 -1.57
C ASP A 102 -9.16 -0.37 -2.37
N LEU A 103 -8.86 -0.35 -3.67
CA LEU A 103 -9.21 0.76 -4.55
C LEU A 103 -10.72 0.98 -4.61
N ASP A 104 -11.51 -0.10 -4.73
CA ASP A 104 -12.97 -0.03 -4.75
C ASP A 104 -13.52 0.54 -3.43
N LYS A 105 -13.06 0.05 -2.28
CA LYS A 105 -13.43 0.59 -0.95
C LYS A 105 -13.09 2.07 -0.82
N LEU A 106 -11.91 2.47 -1.27
CA LEU A 106 -11.48 3.87 -1.22
C LEU A 106 -12.32 4.74 -2.16
N SER A 107 -12.64 4.26 -3.37
CA SER A 107 -13.45 5.00 -4.35
C SER A 107 -14.89 5.29 -3.86
N ASN A 108 -15.42 4.43 -2.98
CA ASN A 108 -16.76 4.54 -2.43
C ASN A 108 -16.89 5.47 -1.19
N GLY A 109 -15.80 6.08 -0.71
CA GLY A 109 -15.87 7.02 0.43
C GLY A 109 -14.68 7.96 0.58
N ASP A 110 -13.46 7.43 0.63
CA ASP A 110 -12.28 8.22 1.04
C ASP A 110 -11.59 8.92 -0.13
N LEU A 111 -11.45 8.28 -1.30
CA LEU A 111 -10.82 8.88 -2.49
C LEU A 111 -11.63 10.03 -3.05
N LYS A 112 -12.97 9.94 -3.04
CA LYS A 112 -13.83 11.02 -3.50
C LYS A 112 -13.60 12.30 -2.68
N ASN A 113 -13.57 12.17 -1.35
CA ASN A 113 -13.28 13.28 -0.45
C ASN A 113 -11.86 13.83 -0.63
N VAL A 114 -10.87 12.98 -0.90
CA VAL A 114 -9.49 13.40 -1.16
C VAL A 114 -9.38 14.13 -2.50
N PHE A 115 -9.94 13.60 -3.58
CA PHE A 115 -9.91 14.24 -4.90
C PHE A 115 -10.67 15.58 -4.91
N GLU A 116 -11.86 15.64 -4.29
CA GLU A 116 -12.60 16.89 -4.12
C GLU A 116 -11.84 17.93 -3.30
N LYS A 117 -11.16 17.51 -2.21
CA LYS A 117 -10.36 18.40 -1.36
C LYS A 117 -9.12 18.99 -2.06
N TYR A 118 -8.56 18.28 -3.03
CA TYR A 118 -7.34 18.68 -3.74
C TYR A 118 -7.55 19.07 -5.21
N GLY A 119 -8.80 19.10 -5.70
CA GLY A 119 -9.15 19.57 -7.04
C GLY A 119 -8.63 18.69 -8.18
N LEU A 120 -8.61 17.37 -7.97
CA LEU A 120 -8.17 16.36 -8.92
C LEU A 120 -9.34 15.59 -9.52
#